data_AF-A0A6P9F4J5-F1
#
_entry.id   AF-A0A6P9F4J5-F1
#
_cell.length_a   1.000
_cell.length_b   1.000
_cell.length_c   1.000
_cell.angle_alpha   90.00
_cell.angle_beta   90.00
_cell.angle_gamma   90.00
#
_symmetry.space_group_name_H-M   'P 1'
#
loop_
_entity.id
_entity.type
_entity.pdbx_description
1 polymer ?
#
loop_
_entity_poly.entity_id
_entity_poly.type
_entity_poly.pdbx_seq_one_letter_code
_entity_poly.pdbx_strand_id
1 'polypeptide(L)'
;MRNKTRVVNESLNPVWNQTFDFVVEDGLHDMLILEVWDHDTFGKDYMGRCILTLTRAILEGEFKECFQLDEAKSGKLNLHRNWMPQPVYRDS
;
A
#
# COMPACT_ATOMS: atom_id res chain seq x y z
N MET A 1 2.79 -6.66 9.83
CA MET A 1 1.62 -5.87 10.32
C MET A 1 0.62 -5.75 9.16
N ARG A 2 -0.70 -5.71 9.41
CA ARG A 2 -1.72 -5.55 8.34
C ARG A 2 -2.67 -4.42 8.73
N ASN A 3 -2.89 -3.49 7.83
CA ASN A 3 -3.89 -2.43 7.95
C ASN A 3 -4.96 -2.59 6.88
N LYS A 4 -6.15 -2.04 7.13
CA LYS A 4 -7.28 -2.06 6.19
C LYS A 4 -7.86 -0.67 6.08
N THR A 5 -8.20 -0.26 4.86
CA THR A 5 -8.95 0.97 4.62
C THR A 5 -10.41 0.87 5.05
N ARG A 6 -11.08 2.02 5.14
CA ARG A 6 -12.56 2.07 5.16
C ARG A 6 -13.12 1.47 3.87
N VAL A 7 -14.31 0.86 3.97
CA VAL A 7 -15.06 0.46 2.77
C VAL A 7 -15.67 1.71 2.14
N VAL A 8 -15.58 1.81 0.81
CA VAL A 8 -16.30 2.82 0.03
C VAL A 8 -17.34 2.05 -0.78
N ASN A 9 -18.61 2.25 -0.46
CA ASN A 9 -19.70 1.50 -1.09
C ASN A 9 -19.98 2.04 -2.50
N GLU A 10 -20.45 1.16 -3.38
CA GLU A 10 -21.05 1.49 -4.68
C GLU A 10 -20.16 2.35 -5.59
N SER A 11 -18.85 2.10 -5.60
CA SER A 11 -17.91 2.86 -6.42
C SER A 11 -16.80 2.01 -7.04
N LEU A 12 -16.68 2.08 -8.36
CA LEU A 12 -15.56 1.49 -9.12
C LEU A 12 -14.29 2.36 -9.11
N ASN A 13 -14.38 3.61 -8.64
CA ASN A 13 -13.24 4.52 -8.52
C ASN A 13 -13.16 5.08 -7.08
N PRO A 14 -13.03 4.20 -6.06
CA PRO A 14 -13.07 4.61 -4.67
C PRO A 14 -11.92 5.57 -4.31
N VAL A 15 -12.22 6.56 -3.47
CA VAL A 15 -11.24 7.50 -2.92
C VAL A 15 -11.16 7.32 -1.40
N TRP A 16 -10.12 6.61 -0.97
CA TRP A 16 -9.92 6.36 0.46
C TRP A 16 -9.30 7.55 1.18
N ASN A 17 -8.25 8.17 0.62
CA ASN A 17 -7.46 9.23 1.26
C ASN A 17 -7.09 8.87 2.71
N GLN A 18 -6.58 7.65 2.90
CA GLN A 18 -6.12 7.15 4.20
C GLN A 18 -4.62 6.89 4.16
N THR A 19 -3.96 7.26 5.25
CA THR A 19 -2.52 7.07 5.46
C THR A 19 -2.32 6.03 6.54
N PHE A 20 -1.33 5.17 6.34
CA PHE A 20 -0.88 4.20 7.33
C PHE A 20 0.62 4.30 7.48
N ASP A 21 1.09 4.28 8.72
CA ASP A 21 2.51 4.25 9.04
C ASP A 21 2.93 2.81 9.33
N PHE A 22 4.09 2.43 8.80
CA PHE A 22 4.71 1.14 9.02
C PHE A 22 6.15 1.35 9.46
N VAL A 23 6.55 0.66 10.53
CA VAL A 23 7.97 0.55 10.89
C VAL A 23 8.55 -0.57 10.04
N VAL A 24 9.63 -0.26 9.32
CA VAL A 24 10.32 -1.20 8.43
C VAL A 24 11.67 -1.54 9.05
N GLU A 25 11.92 -2.82 9.28
CA GLU A 25 13.16 -3.30 9.88
C GLU A 25 14.24 -3.53 8.81
N ASP A 26 13.86 -4.11 7.66
CA ASP A 26 14.77 -4.36 6.55
C ASP A 26 14.19 -3.82 5.24
N GLY A 27 14.48 -2.55 4.95
CA GLY A 27 13.98 -1.88 3.75
C GLY A 27 14.49 -2.45 2.41
N LEU A 28 15.48 -3.36 2.41
CA LEU A 28 16.00 -4.00 1.21
C LEU A 28 15.28 -5.30 0.88
N HIS A 29 14.80 -6.02 1.90
CA HIS A 29 14.14 -7.31 1.75
C HIS A 29 12.62 -7.26 1.98
N ASP A 30 12.14 -6.28 2.76
CA ASP A 30 10.72 -6.09 3.01
C ASP A 30 9.98 -5.57 1.77
N MET A 31 8.74 -6.01 1.63
CA MET A 31 7.84 -5.60 0.54
C MET A 31 6.52 -5.08 1.10
N LEU A 32 5.98 -4.04 0.46
CA LEU A 32 4.63 -3.57 0.70
C LEU A 32 3.67 -4.32 -0.22
N ILE A 33 2.77 -5.09 0.36
CA ILE A 33 1.71 -5.81 -0.36
C ILE A 33 0.40 -5.08 -0.15
N LEU A 34 -0.25 -4.65 -1.23
CA LEU A 34 -1.60 -4.11 -1.21
C LEU A 34 -2.54 -5.08 -1.92
N GLU A 35 -3.67 -5.39 -1.29
CA GLU A 35 -4.72 -6.23 -1.85
C GLU A 35 -6.01 -5.42 -1.93
N VAL A 36 -6.71 -5.54 -3.05
CA VAL A 36 -8.03 -4.94 -3.25
C VAL A 36 -9.09 -6.02 -3.10
N TRP A 37 -10.12 -5.71 -2.33
CA TRP A 37 -11.21 -6.62 -2.02
C TRP A 37 -12.53 -5.89 -2.21
N ASP A 38 -13.48 -6.54 -2.85
CA ASP A 38 -14.88 -6.11 -2.87
C ASP A 38 -15.53 -6.47 -1.53
N HIS A 39 -16.47 -5.63 -1.08
CA HIS A 39 -17.18 -5.86 0.17
C HIS A 39 -18.66 -6.06 -0.09
N ASP A 40 -19.05 -7.32 -0.29
CA ASP A 40 -20.43 -7.72 -0.46
C ASP A 40 -21.06 -8.16 0.86
N THR A 41 -22.39 -8.09 0.91
CA THR A 41 -23.20 -8.52 2.06
C THR A 41 -22.93 -9.97 2.46
N PHE A 42 -22.54 -10.83 1.52
CA PHE A 42 -22.36 -12.27 1.72
C PHE A 42 -20.91 -12.75 1.61
N GLY A 43 -19.94 -11.84 1.42
CA GLY A 43 -18.56 -12.23 1.19
C GLY A 43 -17.61 -11.07 0.93
N LYS A 44 -16.34 -11.41 0.71
CA LYS A 44 -15.37 -10.47 0.18
C LYS A 44 -14.69 -11.12 -1.00
N ASP A 45 -14.82 -10.52 -2.16
CA ASP A 45 -14.23 -11.03 -3.39
C ASP A 45 -12.88 -10.36 -3.62
N TYR A 46 -11.86 -11.17 -3.88
CA TYR A 46 -10.53 -10.64 -4.18
C TYR A 46 -10.53 -10.03 -5.58
N MET A 47 -10.03 -8.80 -5.69
CA MET A 47 -10.02 -8.03 -6.94
C MET A 47 -8.64 -7.84 -7.55
N GLY A 48 -7.59 -8.28 -6.87
CA GLY A 48 -6.19 -8.16 -7.31
C GLY A 48 -5.27 -7.56 -6.25
N ARG A 49 -3.99 -7.48 -6.58
CA ARG A 49 -2.96 -6.96 -5.67
C ARG A 49 -1.90 -6.15 -6.39
N CYS A 50 -1.08 -5.42 -5.63
CA CYS A 50 0.23 -5.00 -6.10
C CYS A 50 1.27 -5.25 -5.01
N ILE A 51 2.45 -5.69 -5.43
CA ILE A 51 3.59 -5.99 -4.55
C ILE A 51 4.70 -5.01 -4.90
N LEU A 52 5.12 -4.22 -3.91
CA LEU A 52 6.02 -3.10 -4.12
C LEU A 52 7.27 -3.25 -3.27
N THR A 53 8.44 -3.08 -3.90
CA THR A 53 9.69 -2.89 -3.15
C THR A 53 9.73 -1.50 -2.52
N LEU A 54 10.52 -1.37 -1.45
CA LEU A 54 10.70 -0.11 -0.74
C LEU A 54 11.87 0.73 -1.28
N THR A 55 12.66 0.17 -2.20
CA THR A 55 13.86 0.79 -2.78
C THR A 55 13.62 2.21 -3.28
N ARG A 56 12.55 2.42 -4.05
CA ARG A 56 12.25 3.75 -4.59
C ARG A 56 11.88 4.76 -3.51
N ALA A 57 11.14 4.34 -2.48
CA ALA A 57 10.80 5.20 -1.35
C ALA A 57 12.04 5.60 -0.55
N ILE A 58 12.95 4.65 -0.34
CA ILE A 58 14.23 4.90 0.33
C ILE A 58 15.09 5.92 -0.45
N LEU A 59 15.09 5.84 -1.79
CA LEU A 59 15.90 6.70 -2.65
C LEU A 59 15.29 8.08 -2.90
N GLU A 60 13.98 8.17 -3.14
CA GLU A 60 13.29 9.41 -3.51
C GLU A 60 12.67 10.14 -2.31
N GLY A 61 12.53 9.49 -1.16
CA GLY A 61 11.88 10.04 0.02
C GLY A 61 10.36 10.08 -0.12
N GLU A 62 9.83 10.96 -0.96
CA GLU A 62 8.38 11.14 -1.14
C GLU A 62 7.98 11.17 -2.62
N PHE A 63 7.00 10.35 -3.01
CA PHE A 63 6.55 10.28 -4.39
C PHE A 63 5.15 9.69 -4.54
N LYS A 64 4.53 9.98 -5.68
CA LYS A 64 3.21 9.47 -6.07
C LYS A 64 3.33 8.61 -7.32
N GLU A 65 2.62 7.49 -7.34
CA GLU A 65 2.69 6.55 -8.44
C GLU A 65 1.36 5.80 -8.60
N CYS A 66 1.10 5.37 -9.84
CA CYS A 66 -0.06 4.59 -10.22
C CYS A 66 0.37 3.17 -10.58
N PHE A 67 -0.13 2.18 -9.84
CA PHE A 67 0.20 0.76 -10.02
C PHE A 67 -0.96 0.03 -10.66
N GLN A 68 -0.69 -0.78 -11.68
CA GLN A 68 -1.67 -1.74 -12.17
C GLN A 68 -1.86 -2.84 -11.14
N LEU A 69 -3.07 -3.37 -11.04
CA LEU A 69 -3.34 -4.53 -10.21
C LEU A 69 -2.93 -5.81 -10.96
N ASP A 70 -2.10 -6.60 -10.30
CA ASP A 70 -1.82 -7.98 -10.68
C ASP A 70 -3.01 -8.86 -10.32
N GLU A 71 -3.18 -9.96 -11.06
CA GLU A 71 -4.27 -10.94 -10.87
C GLU A 71 -5.68 -10.35 -11.02
N ALA A 72 -5.79 -9.13 -11.54
CA ALA A 72 -7.03 -8.45 -11.88
C ALA A 72 -7.27 -8.49 -13.39
N LYS A 73 -8.54 -8.50 -13.82
CA LYS A 73 -8.88 -8.28 -15.24
C LYS A 73 -8.51 -6.87 -15.70
N SER A 74 -8.59 -5.91 -14.78
CA SER A 74 -8.28 -4.49 -14.97
C SER A 74 -8.30 -3.80 -13.62
N GLY A 75 -7.60 -2.67 -13.49
CA GLY A 75 -7.70 -1.82 -12.32
C GLY A 75 -6.34 -1.26 -11.94
N LYS A 76 -6.35 -0.12 -11.25
CA LYS A 76 -5.13 0.57 -10.84
C LYS A 76 -5.29 1.23 -9.48
N LEU A 77 -4.20 1.32 -8.73
CA LEU A 77 -4.13 2.02 -7.45
C LEU A 77 -3.20 3.22 -7.56
N ASN A 78 -3.68 4.38 -7.15
CA ASN A 78 -2.83 5.56 -6.97
C ASN A 78 -2.38 5.62 -5.51
N LEU A 79 -1.06 5.61 -5.28
CA LEU A 79 -0.49 5.66 -3.94
C LEU A 79 0.41 6.88 -3.80
N HIS A 80 0.42 7.42 -2.59
CA HIS A 80 1.42 8.38 -2.13
C HIS A 80 2.30 7.67 -1.10
N ARG A 81 3.60 7.66 -1.33
CA ARG A 81 4.57 7.00 -0.46
C ARG A 81 5.55 8.04 0.07
N ASN A 82 5.74 8.04 1.38
CA ASN A 82 6.70 8.89 2.07
C ASN A 82 7.56 8.02 2.98
N TRP A 83 8.87 8.11 2.83
CA TRP A 83 9.87 7.40 3.62
C TRP A 83 10.54 8.37 4.59
N MET A 84 10.41 8.07 5.87
CA MET A 84 11.05 8.83 6.94
C MET A 84 12.14 7.98 7.57
N PRO A 85 13.44 8.24 7.31
CA PRO A 85 14.51 7.51 7.96
C PRO A 85 14.51 7.82 9.46
N GLN A 86 14.42 6.78 10.29
CA GLN A 86 14.53 6.89 11.73
C GLN A 86 16.00 6.74 12.13
N PRO A 87 16.65 7.79 12.68
CA PRO A 87 18.01 7.66 13.19
C PRO A 87 18.00 6.73 14.41
N VAL A 88 18.66 5.58 14.29
CA VAL A 88 18.92 4.71 15.44
C VAL A 88 20.11 5.28 16.20
N TYR A 89 19.83 6.03 17.27
CA TYR A 89 20.85 6.40 18.23
C TYR A 89 21.21 5.15 19.04
N ARG A 90 22.44 4.65 18.87
CA ARG A 90 22.99 3.65 19.78
C ARG A 90 23.50 4.40 21.00
N ASP A 91 22.85 4.20 22.14
CA ASP A 91 23.38 4.66 23.43
C ASP A 91 24.78 4.07 23.62
N SER A 92 25.73 4.96 23.89
CA SER A 92 27.17 4.67 23.99
C SER A 92 27.54 3.97 25.28
#